data_AF-A0A803P2B9-F1
#
_entry.id   AF-A0A803P2B9-F1
#
_cell.length_a   1.000
_cell.length_b   1.000
_cell.length_c   1.000
_cell.angle_alpha   90.00
_cell.angle_beta   90.00
_cell.angle_gamma   90.00
#
_symmetry.space_group_name_H-M   'P 1'
#
loop_
_entity.id
_entity.type
_entity.pdbx_description
1 polymer ?
#
loop_
_entity_poly.entity_id
_entity_poly.type
_entity_poly.pdbx_seq_one_letter_code
_entity_poly.pdbx_strand_id
1 'polypeptide(L)'
;MCVPKVFQNLSRKRVLTMEWIVGDSPTQLLSVSTGNSDDNWLSYTEKQRIEAKGRLLDMVNKGVEATLIQLVETGLLHADPHPGNLRYTSSGQLCFLDFGLLCRVEKKHQFAMLASIVHIVNGDWASLVNALDEMDVIRPGTNFRRVTLDLEYALGDVEIRDGIPNLNFSRVLAKIFSIAVKYHFRMPPYFTLLLRSLASFEGLALAADKNFKTFEAAYPYVFQKLLTENSTATNKILFSVVLNKKKEFQWQKLALFIRAGATRKGLSRIIKTNSETSLDHVSNRSNNVFDLANLVLRILPSKDGAVLRRLLMTANGASLIQAVISKEAKVFRQQCCMAIADILYLWIFKALGQDVTTTHSGSRVILAIGTNKKVLSSSSDYQNLYMIMNLF
;
A
#
# COMPACT_ATOMS: atom_id res chain seq x y z
N MET A 1 -15.17 -5.31 -6.74
CA MET A 1 -15.70 -4.54 -7.89
C MET A 1 -16.70 -5.40 -8.62
N CYS A 2 -17.60 -4.80 -9.40
CA CYS A 2 -18.48 -5.53 -10.32
C CYS A 2 -18.52 -4.86 -11.70
N VAL A 3 -18.86 -5.65 -12.71
CA VAL A 3 -19.07 -5.23 -14.10
C VAL A 3 -20.35 -5.91 -14.58
N PRO A 4 -21.34 -5.16 -15.11
CA PRO A 4 -22.58 -5.75 -15.61
C PRO A 4 -22.30 -6.78 -16.70
N LYS A 5 -22.97 -7.94 -16.64
CA LYS A 5 -22.90 -8.90 -17.74
C LYS A 5 -23.57 -8.31 -18.99
N VAL A 6 -22.87 -8.33 -20.12
CA VAL A 6 -23.43 -7.93 -21.42
C VAL A 6 -24.24 -9.07 -22.04
N PHE A 7 -25.50 -8.79 -22.41
CA PHE A 7 -26.36 -9.72 -23.13
C PHE A 7 -26.16 -9.54 -24.64
N GLN A 8 -25.21 -10.29 -25.20
CA GLN A 8 -24.80 -10.17 -26.61
C GLN A 8 -25.96 -10.46 -27.59
N ASN A 9 -26.84 -11.40 -27.25
CA ASN A 9 -28.03 -11.73 -28.04
C ASN A 9 -29.02 -10.55 -28.16
N LEU A 10 -29.10 -9.70 -27.13
CA LEU A 10 -29.97 -8.51 -27.08
C LEU A 10 -29.26 -7.22 -27.53
N SER A 11 -27.93 -7.26 -27.67
CA SER A 11 -27.13 -6.10 -28.08
C SER A 11 -26.98 -6.03 -29.61
N ARG A 12 -26.96 -4.81 -30.15
CA ARG A 12 -26.78 -4.48 -31.58
C ARG A 12 -25.94 -3.22 -31.72
N LYS A 13 -25.61 -2.81 -32.96
CA LYS A 13 -24.74 -1.65 -33.26
C LYS A 13 -25.14 -0.33 -32.57
N ARG A 14 -26.42 -0.14 -32.23
CA ARG A 14 -26.96 1.08 -31.60
C ARG A 14 -27.62 0.84 -30.24
N VAL A 15 -27.62 -0.39 -29.74
CA VAL A 15 -28.31 -0.77 -28.50
C VAL A 15 -27.40 -1.72 -27.73
N LEU A 16 -26.95 -1.31 -26.55
CA LEU A 16 -26.24 -2.18 -25.62
C LEU A 16 -27.20 -2.63 -24.52
N THR A 17 -27.34 -3.93 -24.33
CA THR A 17 -28.16 -4.50 -23.26
C THR A 17 -27.26 -5.22 -22.27
N MET A 18 -27.37 -4.84 -21.01
CA MET A 18 -26.55 -5.37 -19.92
C MET A 18 -27.39 -5.64 -18.67
N GLU A 19 -26.82 -6.41 -17.75
CA GLU A 19 -27.38 -6.67 -16.44
C GLU A 19 -27.74 -5.38 -15.71
N TRP A 20 -28.93 -5.34 -15.11
CA TRP A 20 -29.36 -4.21 -14.32
C TRP A 20 -28.68 -4.22 -12.96
N ILE A 21 -27.86 -3.20 -12.68
CA ILE A 21 -27.17 -3.06 -11.39
C ILE A 21 -27.93 -2.11 -10.49
N VAL A 22 -28.36 -2.63 -9.34
CA VAL A 22 -28.97 -1.83 -8.26
C VAL A 22 -27.87 -1.34 -7.32
N GLY A 23 -27.82 -0.04 -7.08
CA GLY A 23 -26.89 0.57 -6.14
C GLY A 23 -27.04 2.09 -6.09
N ASP A 24 -26.44 2.69 -5.08
CA ASP A 24 -26.47 4.13 -4.86
C ASP A 24 -25.58 4.84 -5.91
N SER A 25 -26.06 5.97 -6.41
CA SER A 25 -25.23 6.88 -7.20
C SER A 25 -24.29 7.65 -6.26
N PRO A 26 -23.03 7.90 -6.65
CA PRO A 26 -22.12 8.77 -5.91
C PRO A 26 -22.72 10.15 -5.62
N THR A 27 -23.45 10.72 -6.59
CA THR A 27 -24.08 12.04 -6.45
C THR A 27 -25.20 12.02 -5.41
N GLN A 28 -25.96 10.93 -5.33
CA GLN A 28 -26.99 10.74 -4.31
C GLN A 28 -26.39 10.56 -2.92
N LEU A 29 -25.33 9.75 -2.79
CA LEU A 29 -24.62 9.62 -1.51
C LEU A 29 -24.04 10.96 -1.06
N LEU A 30 -23.56 11.77 -2.00
CA LEU A 30 -23.02 13.09 -1.71
C LEU A 30 -24.09 14.07 -1.23
N SER A 31 -25.26 14.14 -1.90
CA SER A 31 -26.36 15.02 -1.48
C SER A 31 -26.86 14.67 -0.08
N VAL A 32 -27.04 13.38 0.20
CA VAL A 32 -27.42 12.90 1.54
C VAL A 32 -26.35 13.27 2.58
N SER A 33 -25.07 13.03 2.29
CA SER A 33 -23.99 13.32 3.24
C SER A 33 -23.86 14.82 3.58
N THR A 34 -23.98 15.68 2.56
CA THR A 34 -23.81 17.14 2.71
C THR A 34 -25.05 17.81 3.26
N GLY A 35 -26.23 17.17 3.16
CA GLY A 35 -27.51 17.78 3.53
C GLY A 35 -28.01 18.80 2.50
N ASN A 36 -27.35 18.89 1.34
CA ASN A 36 -27.81 19.70 0.22
C ASN A 36 -28.74 18.85 -0.65
N SER A 37 -30.02 18.81 -0.31
CA SER A 37 -31.06 18.41 -1.26
C SER A 37 -31.65 19.65 -1.93
N ASP A 38 -31.71 19.65 -3.26
CA ASP A 38 -32.49 20.65 -4.01
C ASP A 38 -33.99 20.57 -3.65
N ASP A 39 -34.44 19.44 -3.10
CA ASP A 39 -35.78 19.25 -2.53
C ASP A 39 -35.81 19.63 -1.04
N ASN A 40 -36.42 20.78 -0.75
CA ASN A 40 -36.54 21.43 0.56
C ASN A 40 -37.39 20.67 1.62
N TRP A 41 -37.81 19.42 1.34
CA TRP A 41 -38.79 18.66 2.15
C TRP A 41 -38.24 17.42 2.87
N LEU A 42 -37.01 16.97 2.57
CA LEU A 42 -36.40 15.78 3.18
C LEU A 42 -35.24 16.17 4.10
N SER A 43 -35.52 16.30 5.39
CA SER A 43 -34.48 16.44 6.41
C SER A 43 -33.86 15.06 6.70
N TYR A 44 -32.61 14.84 6.30
CA TYR A 44 -31.89 13.62 6.60
C TYR A 44 -31.45 13.59 8.06
N THR A 45 -31.65 12.46 8.73
CA THR A 45 -31.13 12.25 10.09
C THR A 45 -29.60 12.23 10.09
N GLU A 46 -28.97 12.65 11.19
CA GLU A 46 -27.51 12.64 11.32
C GLU A 46 -26.90 11.24 11.05
N LYS A 47 -27.60 10.18 11.48
CA LYS A 47 -27.20 8.79 11.22
C LYS A 47 -27.13 8.48 9.72
N GLN A 48 -28.11 8.91 8.93
CA GLN A 48 -28.14 8.70 7.48
C GLN A 48 -27.01 9.47 6.78
N ARG A 49 -26.70 10.69 7.24
CA ARG A 49 -25.61 11.50 6.69
C ARG A 49 -24.25 10.84 6.93
N ILE A 50 -24.01 10.36 8.15
CA ILE A 50 -22.77 9.66 8.51
C ILE A 50 -22.64 8.37 7.71
N GLU A 51 -23.72 7.60 7.56
CA GLU A 51 -23.72 6.36 6.78
C GLU A 51 -23.44 6.63 5.29
N ALA A 52 -24.13 7.60 4.68
CA ALA A 52 -23.93 7.98 3.29
C ALA A 52 -22.49 8.46 3.04
N LYS A 53 -21.96 9.29 3.94
CA LYS A 53 -20.55 9.71 3.91
C LYS A 53 -19.60 8.50 3.97
N GLY A 54 -19.83 7.56 4.89
CA GLY A 54 -19.03 6.34 5.02
C GLY A 54 -19.05 5.48 3.75
N ARG A 55 -20.23 5.25 3.18
CA ARG A 55 -20.41 4.51 1.92
C ARG A 55 -19.69 5.19 0.75
N LEU A 56 -19.80 6.51 0.66
CA LEU A 56 -19.15 7.31 -0.39
C LEU A 56 -17.63 7.24 -0.31
N LEU A 57 -17.05 7.40 0.89
CA LEU A 57 -15.61 7.30 1.08
C LEU A 57 -15.08 5.89 0.82
N ASP A 58 -15.81 4.85 1.23
CA ASP A 58 -15.44 3.45 0.94
C ASP A 58 -15.48 3.16 -0.57
N MET A 59 -16.49 3.68 -1.27
CA MET A 59 -16.57 3.62 -2.73
C MET A 59 -15.39 4.31 -3.40
N VAL A 60 -15.02 5.53 -2.98
CA VAL A 60 -13.86 6.26 -3.51
C VAL A 60 -12.57 5.47 -3.27
N ASN A 61 -12.37 4.94 -2.05
CA ASN A 61 -11.19 4.13 -1.73
C ASN A 61 -11.08 2.90 -2.65
N LYS A 62 -12.20 2.22 -2.92
CA LYS A 62 -12.26 1.11 -3.89
C LYS A 62 -11.98 1.56 -5.32
N GLY A 63 -12.40 2.77 -5.70
CA GLY A 63 -12.14 3.36 -7.02
C GLY A 63 -10.67 3.72 -7.25
N VAL A 64 -10.02 4.32 -6.24
CA VAL A 64 -8.57 4.58 -6.26
C VAL A 64 -7.80 3.26 -6.34
N GLU A 65 -8.14 2.28 -5.50
CA GLU A 65 -7.55 0.94 -5.57
C GLU A 65 -7.76 0.28 -6.94
N ALA A 66 -8.98 0.35 -7.48
CA ALA A 66 -9.31 -0.21 -8.80
C ALA A 66 -8.44 0.40 -9.90
N THR A 67 -8.24 1.72 -9.86
CA THR A 67 -7.40 2.44 -10.80
C THR A 67 -5.95 1.97 -10.73
N LEU A 68 -5.44 1.75 -9.51
CA LEU A 68 -4.07 1.24 -9.31
C LEU A 68 -3.92 -0.23 -9.75
N ILE A 69 -4.91 -1.09 -9.47
CA ILE A 69 -4.93 -2.47 -9.96
C ILE A 69 -4.92 -2.49 -11.49
N GLN A 70 -5.80 -1.71 -12.11
CA GLN A 70 -5.88 -1.59 -13.57
C GLN A 70 -4.57 -1.07 -14.17
N LEU A 71 -3.93 -0.12 -13.50
CA LEU A 71 -2.64 0.41 -13.93
C LEU A 71 -1.53 -0.65 -13.83
N VAL A 72 -1.38 -1.30 -12.69
CA VAL A 72 -0.17 -2.09 -12.36
C VAL A 72 -0.31 -3.56 -12.73
N GLU A 73 -1.50 -4.16 -12.64
CA GLU A 73 -1.71 -5.58 -12.91
C GLU A 73 -2.09 -5.86 -14.36
N THR A 74 -3.01 -5.07 -14.91
CA THR A 74 -3.55 -5.35 -16.25
C THR A 74 -2.97 -4.42 -17.32
N GLY A 75 -2.55 -3.22 -16.95
CA GLY A 75 -2.20 -2.15 -17.88
C GLY A 75 -3.38 -1.64 -18.69
N LEU A 76 -4.61 -1.99 -18.31
CA LEU A 76 -5.85 -1.58 -18.99
C LEU A 76 -6.66 -0.71 -18.04
N LEU A 77 -6.59 0.60 -18.26
CA LEU A 77 -7.17 1.63 -17.42
C LEU A 77 -8.54 2.07 -17.90
N HIS A 78 -9.48 2.10 -16.97
CA HIS A 78 -10.74 2.81 -17.11
C HIS A 78 -10.50 4.30 -16.88
N ALA A 79 -10.52 5.07 -17.96
CA ALA A 79 -10.07 6.45 -17.96
C ALA A 79 -11.15 7.48 -17.59
N ASP A 80 -12.41 7.06 -17.41
CA ASP A 80 -13.55 7.96 -17.22
C ASP A 80 -14.50 7.55 -16.07
N PRO A 81 -14.04 7.47 -14.81
CA PRO A 81 -14.88 7.09 -13.68
C PRO A 81 -15.85 8.22 -13.26
N HIS A 82 -16.60 8.78 -14.22
CA HIS A 82 -17.58 9.81 -13.96
C HIS A 82 -18.67 9.27 -13.00
N PRO A 83 -19.17 10.06 -12.04
CA PRO A 83 -20.18 9.62 -11.08
C PRO A 83 -21.39 8.90 -11.69
N GLY A 84 -21.82 9.32 -12.89
CA GLY A 84 -22.92 8.69 -13.62
C GLY A 84 -22.66 7.22 -13.99
N ASN A 85 -21.39 6.87 -14.24
CA ASN A 85 -20.94 5.54 -14.67
C ASN A 85 -20.59 4.61 -13.51
N LEU A 86 -20.78 5.06 -12.26
CA LEU A 86 -20.47 4.30 -11.06
C LEU A 86 -21.74 3.97 -10.28
N ARG A 87 -21.80 2.77 -9.71
CA ARG A 87 -22.82 2.38 -8.74
C ARG A 87 -22.18 1.72 -7.53
N TYR A 88 -22.72 2.03 -6.35
CA TYR A 88 -22.32 1.40 -5.11
C TYR A 88 -23.41 0.46 -4.60
N THR A 89 -23.18 -0.85 -4.69
CA THR A 89 -24.20 -1.84 -4.36
C THR A 89 -24.42 -1.94 -2.85
N SER A 90 -25.57 -2.50 -2.45
CA SER A 90 -25.85 -2.84 -1.05
C SER A 90 -24.85 -3.85 -0.47
N SER A 91 -24.27 -4.72 -1.31
CA SER A 91 -23.18 -5.64 -0.96
C SER A 91 -21.82 -4.96 -0.78
N GLY A 92 -21.73 -3.64 -0.97
CA GLY A 92 -20.50 -2.87 -0.82
C GLY A 92 -19.54 -3.02 -1.98
N GLN A 93 -20.02 -3.29 -3.20
CA GLN A 93 -19.20 -3.37 -4.40
C GLN A 93 -19.30 -2.07 -5.20
N LEU A 94 -18.15 -1.60 -5.68
CA LEU A 94 -18.09 -0.57 -6.73
C LEU A 94 -18.30 -1.23 -8.09
N CYS A 95 -19.34 -0.82 -8.81
CA CYS A 95 -19.64 -1.28 -10.16
C CYS A 95 -19.40 -0.18 -11.20
N PHE A 96 -18.73 -0.54 -12.29
CA PHE A 96 -18.51 0.32 -13.45
C PHE A 96 -19.54 -0.04 -14.53
N LEU A 97 -20.27 0.95 -15.05
CA LEU A 97 -21.35 0.75 -16.02
C LEU A 97 -20.92 1.01 -17.46
N ASP A 98 -20.03 1.98 -17.66
CA ASP A 98 -19.52 2.38 -18.95
C ASP A 98 -18.08 1.91 -19.09
N PHE A 99 -17.66 1.57 -20.31
CA PHE A 99 -16.29 1.20 -20.67
C PHE A 99 -15.88 1.86 -22.00
N GLY A 100 -16.55 2.95 -22.39
CA GLY A 100 -16.32 3.66 -23.64
C GLY A 100 -14.94 4.32 -23.73
N LEU A 101 -14.30 4.58 -22.59
CA LEU A 101 -12.95 5.16 -22.54
C LEU A 101 -11.98 4.27 -21.76
N LEU A 102 -11.36 3.35 -22.49
CA LEU A 102 -10.28 2.50 -22.00
C LEU A 102 -8.94 2.93 -22.58
N CYS A 103 -7.89 2.80 -21.78
CA CYS A 103 -6.53 3.12 -22.19
C CYS A 103 -5.60 1.95 -21.86
N ARG A 104 -4.67 1.64 -22.77
CA ARG A 104 -3.64 0.63 -22.54
C ARG A 104 -2.30 1.31 -22.26
N VAL A 105 -1.62 0.84 -21.22
CA VAL A 105 -0.33 1.37 -20.77
C VAL A 105 0.73 0.28 -20.89
N GLU A 106 1.88 0.63 -21.45
CA GLU A 106 3.01 -0.29 -21.55
C GLU A 106 3.63 -0.56 -20.17
N LYS A 107 4.16 -1.78 -19.98
CA LYS A 107 4.74 -2.20 -18.69
C LYS A 107 5.81 -1.22 -18.17
N LYS A 108 6.65 -0.67 -19.06
CA LYS A 108 7.66 0.36 -18.71
C LYS A 108 7.00 1.54 -17.99
N HIS A 109 5.95 2.10 -18.59
CA HIS A 109 5.25 3.26 -18.03
C HIS A 109 4.44 2.91 -16.78
N GLN A 110 3.88 1.70 -16.68
CA GLN A 110 3.19 1.24 -15.46
C GLN A 110 4.11 1.31 -14.23
N PHE A 111 5.33 0.77 -14.35
CA PHE A 111 6.30 0.81 -13.26
C PHE A 111 6.80 2.23 -12.97
N ALA A 112 7.03 3.05 -13.99
CA ALA A 112 7.44 4.43 -13.81
C ALA A 112 6.34 5.28 -13.12
N MET A 113 5.06 5.01 -13.39
CA MET A 113 3.95 5.62 -12.65
C MET A 113 3.90 5.16 -11.19
N LEU A 114 4.08 3.86 -10.95
CA LEU A 114 4.16 3.32 -9.60
C LEU A 114 5.30 3.97 -8.81
N ALA A 115 6.48 4.10 -9.44
CA ALA A 115 7.63 4.80 -8.90
C ALA A 115 7.31 6.27 -8.60
N SER A 116 6.59 6.96 -9.50
CA SER A 116 6.19 8.36 -9.31
C SER A 116 5.35 8.57 -8.06
N ILE A 117 4.36 7.70 -7.79
CA ILE A 117 3.55 7.78 -6.57
C ILE A 117 4.44 7.67 -5.32
N VAL A 118 5.37 6.71 -5.35
CA VAL A 118 6.31 6.47 -4.25
C VAL A 118 7.25 7.65 -4.04
N HIS A 119 7.79 8.23 -5.12
CA HIS A 119 8.71 9.36 -5.05
C HIS A 119 8.02 10.64 -4.57
N ILE A 120 6.77 10.90 -4.99
CA ILE A 120 5.97 12.01 -4.48
C ILE A 120 5.76 11.85 -2.97
N VAL A 121 5.38 10.66 -2.51
CA VAL A 121 5.11 10.42 -1.10
C VAL A 121 6.36 10.57 -0.23
N ASN A 122 7.51 10.11 -0.73
CA ASN A 122 8.79 10.25 -0.03
C ASN A 122 9.49 11.61 -0.22
N GLY A 123 8.91 12.53 -1.00
CA GLY A 123 9.53 13.81 -1.32
C GLY A 123 10.84 13.70 -2.13
N ASP A 124 11.03 12.61 -2.88
CA ASP A 124 12.21 12.41 -3.73
C ASP A 124 11.96 12.96 -5.15
N TRP A 125 12.09 14.28 -5.28
CA TRP A 125 11.81 14.99 -6.53
C TRP A 125 12.80 14.66 -7.64
N ALA A 126 14.05 14.33 -7.30
CA ALA A 126 15.05 13.93 -8.29
C ALA A 126 14.67 12.59 -8.94
N SER A 127 14.26 11.61 -8.13
CA SER A 127 13.78 10.33 -8.65
C SER A 127 12.44 10.45 -9.36
N LEU A 128 11.56 11.36 -8.93
CA LEU A 128 10.33 11.68 -9.66
C LEU A 128 10.62 12.18 -11.09
N VAL A 129 11.60 13.07 -11.27
CA VAL A 129 12.00 13.56 -12.60
C VAL A 129 12.48 12.41 -13.49
N ASN A 130 13.27 11.48 -12.96
CA ASN A 130 13.70 10.30 -13.72
C ASN A 130 12.49 9.41 -14.10
N ALA A 131 11.52 9.23 -13.19
CA ALA A 131 10.32 8.47 -13.49
C ALA A 131 9.45 9.14 -14.56
N LEU A 132 9.35 10.48 -14.56
CA LEU A 132 8.68 11.24 -15.62
C LEU A 132 9.40 11.07 -16.97
N ASP A 133 10.72 11.01 -16.99
CA ASP A 133 11.50 10.70 -18.19
C ASP A 133 11.26 9.27 -18.70
N GLU A 134 11.22 8.27 -17.81
CA GLU A 134 10.88 6.89 -18.19
C GLU A 134 9.47 6.72 -18.77
N MET A 135 8.57 7.66 -18.45
CA MET A 135 7.23 7.78 -19.04
C MET A 135 7.21 8.57 -20.35
N ASP A 136 8.36 8.95 -20.89
CA ASP A 136 8.52 9.77 -22.09
C ASP A 136 7.75 11.11 -21.98
N VAL A 137 7.52 11.59 -20.74
CA VAL A 137 6.84 12.86 -20.44
C VAL A 137 7.80 14.03 -20.66
N ILE A 138 9.06 13.84 -20.28
CA ILE A 138 10.08 14.87 -20.39
C ILE A 138 10.63 14.89 -21.81
N ARG A 139 10.77 16.10 -22.37
CA ARG A 139 11.35 16.26 -23.70
C ARG A 139 12.87 15.98 -23.64
N PRO A 140 13.45 15.27 -24.62
CA PRO A 140 14.90 15.14 -24.74
C PRO A 140 15.61 16.51 -24.72
N GLY A 141 16.71 16.61 -23.97
CA GLY A 141 17.47 17.85 -23.79
C GLY A 141 16.96 18.78 -22.68
N THR A 142 15.88 18.42 -21.98
CA THR A 142 15.43 19.15 -20.79
C THR A 142 16.46 19.01 -19.67
N ASN A 143 16.79 20.11 -18.98
CA ASN A 143 17.72 20.09 -17.86
C ASN A 143 17.03 19.55 -16.59
N PHE A 144 17.30 18.29 -16.24
CA PHE A 144 16.66 17.63 -15.10
C PHE A 144 16.90 18.34 -13.79
N ARG A 145 18.13 18.86 -13.57
CA ARG A 145 18.46 19.58 -12.33
C ARG A 145 17.58 20.82 -12.12
N ARG A 146 17.29 21.56 -13.20
CA ARG A 146 16.40 22.73 -13.12
C ARG A 146 14.96 22.32 -12.84
N VAL A 147 14.48 21.26 -13.48
CA VAL A 147 13.14 20.70 -13.21
C VAL A 147 13.03 20.25 -11.75
N THR A 148 14.03 19.54 -11.23
CA THR A 148 14.07 19.11 -9.82
C THR A 148 14.01 20.29 -8.87
N LEU A 149 14.81 21.35 -9.09
CA LEU A 149 14.79 22.55 -8.25
C LEU A 149 13.43 23.26 -8.27
N ASP A 150 12.78 23.33 -9.43
CA ASP A 150 11.45 23.93 -9.54
C ASP A 150 10.38 23.07 -8.85
N LEU A 151 10.48 21.74 -8.92
CA LEU A 151 9.61 20.83 -8.18
C LEU A 151 9.81 20.96 -6.67
N GLU A 152 11.06 20.98 -6.21
CA GLU A 152 11.44 21.22 -4.82
C GLU A 152 10.92 22.56 -4.33
N TYR A 153 11.01 23.62 -5.13
CA TYR A 153 10.46 24.92 -4.75
C TYR A 153 8.92 24.91 -4.72
N ALA A 154 8.29 24.30 -5.71
CA ALA A 154 6.83 24.29 -5.85
C ALA A 154 6.11 23.40 -4.81
N LEU A 155 6.79 22.34 -4.34
CA LEU A 155 6.25 21.30 -3.48
C LEU A 155 7.07 21.11 -2.18
N GLY A 156 8.10 21.92 -1.93
CA GLY A 156 8.93 21.85 -0.72
C GLY A 156 8.22 22.37 0.53
N ASP A 157 7.27 23.29 0.36
CA ASP A 157 6.40 23.77 1.45
C ASP A 157 5.29 22.77 1.83
N VAL A 158 5.26 21.60 1.19
CA VAL A 158 4.29 20.56 1.51
C VAL A 158 4.68 19.94 2.85
N GLU A 159 3.91 20.22 3.90
CA GLU A 159 4.03 19.49 5.17
C GLU A 159 3.85 17.98 4.91
N ILE A 160 4.93 17.22 5.03
CA ILE A 160 4.88 15.76 5.04
C ILE A 160 4.56 15.34 6.48
N ARG A 161 3.32 14.91 6.73
CA ARG A 161 2.93 14.36 8.03
C ARG A 161 2.95 12.85 7.94
N ASP A 162 3.68 12.21 8.85
CA ASP A 162 3.80 10.74 8.90
C ASP A 162 4.26 10.10 7.57
N GLY A 163 5.08 10.83 6.80
CA GLY A 163 5.65 10.34 5.54
C GLY A 163 4.67 10.30 4.38
N ILE A 164 3.51 10.94 4.53
CA ILE A 164 2.54 11.16 3.47
C ILE A 164 2.39 12.68 3.29
N PRO A 165 2.42 13.18 2.03
CA PRO A 165 2.13 14.57 1.77
C PRO A 165 0.77 14.93 2.37
N ASN A 166 0.71 15.92 3.27
CA ASN A 166 -0.56 16.48 3.74
C ASN A 166 -1.20 17.38 2.65
N LEU A 167 -1.04 16.99 1.40
CA LEU A 167 -1.50 17.72 0.23
C LEU A 167 -2.53 16.90 -0.51
N ASN A 168 -3.54 17.60 -1.00
CA ASN A 168 -4.52 17.02 -1.91
C ASN A 168 -3.79 16.72 -3.23
N PHE A 169 -4.04 15.54 -3.79
CA PHE A 169 -3.48 15.07 -5.06
C PHE A 169 -3.65 16.10 -6.18
N SER A 170 -4.81 16.75 -6.26
CA SER A 170 -5.11 17.81 -7.24
C SER A 170 -4.17 19.01 -7.10
N ARG A 171 -3.74 19.36 -5.89
CA ARG A 171 -2.75 20.44 -5.68
C ARG A 171 -1.37 20.02 -6.14
N VAL A 172 -0.94 18.78 -5.85
CA VAL A 172 0.34 18.25 -6.34
C VAL A 172 0.33 18.25 -7.86
N LEU A 173 -0.76 17.76 -8.43
CA LEU A 173 -0.96 17.66 -9.86
C LEU A 173 -0.94 19.04 -10.54
N ALA A 174 -1.62 20.04 -9.99
CA ALA A 174 -1.60 21.39 -10.52
C ALA A 174 -0.18 21.99 -10.55
N LYS A 175 0.63 21.74 -9.51
CA LYS A 175 2.04 22.17 -9.47
C LYS A 175 2.89 21.46 -10.52
N ILE A 176 2.79 20.12 -10.61
CA ILE A 176 3.46 19.33 -11.65
C ILE A 176 3.05 19.82 -13.05
N PHE A 177 1.77 20.10 -13.27
CA PHE A 177 1.26 20.60 -14.54
C PHE A 177 1.83 21.99 -14.88
N SER A 178 1.94 22.90 -13.91
CA SER A 178 2.55 24.22 -14.13
C SER A 178 4.01 24.11 -14.59
N ILE A 179 4.76 23.15 -14.01
CA ILE A 179 6.14 22.85 -14.39
C ILE A 179 6.16 22.19 -15.78
N ALA A 180 5.25 21.27 -16.06
CA ALA A 180 5.11 20.64 -17.36
C ALA A 180 4.89 21.65 -18.49
N VAL A 181 4.07 22.68 -18.24
CA VAL A 181 3.87 23.81 -19.17
C VAL A 181 5.16 24.61 -19.33
N LYS A 182 5.83 24.99 -18.22
CA LYS A 182 7.09 25.76 -18.22
C LYS A 182 8.19 25.10 -19.03
N TYR A 183 8.32 23.77 -18.96
CA TYR A 183 9.36 23.00 -19.65
C TYR A 183 8.88 22.32 -20.94
N HIS A 184 7.66 22.61 -21.39
CA HIS A 184 7.08 22.03 -22.61
C HIS A 184 7.15 20.49 -22.66
N PHE A 185 6.77 19.86 -21.54
CA PHE A 185 6.66 18.40 -21.45
C PHE A 185 5.68 17.87 -22.49
N ARG A 186 5.92 16.65 -22.94
CA ARG A 186 5.06 15.93 -23.87
C ARG A 186 4.19 15.00 -23.04
N MET A 187 2.96 15.39 -22.74
CA MET A 187 2.07 14.58 -21.92
C MET A 187 1.42 13.49 -22.77
N PRO A 188 1.75 12.19 -22.62
CA PRO A 188 1.09 11.15 -23.39
C PRO A 188 -0.39 11.06 -22.99
N PRO A 189 -1.30 10.67 -23.92
CA PRO A 189 -2.73 10.61 -23.63
C PRO A 189 -3.05 9.74 -22.40
N TYR A 190 -2.43 8.57 -22.27
CA TYR A 190 -2.66 7.67 -21.15
C TYR A 190 -2.39 8.31 -19.78
N PHE A 191 -1.40 9.20 -19.70
CA PHE A 191 -1.01 9.86 -18.45
C PHE A 191 -2.09 10.86 -18.05
N THR A 192 -2.56 11.67 -18.99
CA THR A 192 -3.65 12.64 -18.74
C THR A 192 -4.95 11.96 -18.33
N LEU A 193 -5.26 10.80 -18.93
CA LEU A 193 -6.43 10.00 -18.63
C LEU A 193 -6.39 9.40 -17.22
N LEU A 194 -5.25 8.86 -16.80
CA LEU A 194 -5.05 8.36 -15.43
C LEU A 194 -5.22 9.48 -14.41
N LEU A 195 -4.57 10.63 -14.64
CA LEU A 195 -4.66 11.77 -13.74
C LEU A 195 -6.09 12.28 -13.59
N ARG A 196 -6.83 12.34 -14.70
CA ARG A 196 -8.25 12.70 -14.70
C ARG A 196 -9.08 11.73 -13.87
N SER A 197 -8.86 10.43 -14.03
CA SER A 197 -9.54 9.37 -13.26
C SER A 197 -9.33 9.54 -11.75
N LEU A 198 -8.07 9.70 -11.31
CA LEU A 198 -7.74 9.91 -9.90
C LEU A 198 -8.28 11.24 -9.35
N ALA A 199 -8.23 12.32 -10.16
CA ALA A 199 -8.77 13.62 -9.77
C ALA A 199 -10.30 13.58 -9.60
N SER A 200 -11.02 12.83 -10.43
CA SER A 200 -12.47 12.64 -10.28
C SER A 200 -12.83 11.96 -8.95
N PHE A 201 -12.09 10.90 -8.56
CA PHE A 201 -12.28 10.24 -7.28
C PHE A 201 -11.94 11.16 -6.09
N GLU A 202 -10.86 11.92 -6.18
CA GLU A 202 -10.52 12.90 -5.14
C GLU A 202 -11.58 13.99 -5.00
N GLY A 203 -12.06 14.56 -6.11
CA GLY A 203 -13.08 15.61 -6.08
C GLY A 203 -14.36 15.13 -5.37
N LEU A 204 -14.77 13.89 -5.63
CA LEU A 204 -15.91 13.27 -4.97
C LEU A 204 -15.68 13.07 -3.46
N ALA A 205 -14.50 12.60 -3.06
CA ALA A 205 -14.19 12.42 -1.65
C ALA A 205 -14.05 13.76 -0.92
N LEU A 206 -13.41 14.77 -1.51
CA LEU A 206 -13.26 16.11 -0.91
C LEU A 206 -14.60 16.82 -0.74
N ALA A 207 -15.56 16.57 -1.64
CA ALA A 207 -16.91 17.09 -1.51
C ALA A 207 -17.65 16.53 -0.28
N ALA A 208 -17.33 15.29 0.14
CA ALA A 208 -17.91 14.65 1.32
C ALA A 208 -17.07 14.82 2.60
N ASP A 209 -15.75 14.87 2.45
CA ASP A 209 -14.78 15.02 3.54
C ASP A 209 -13.59 15.87 3.09
N LYS A 210 -13.54 17.12 3.59
CA LYS A 210 -12.45 18.06 3.28
C LYS A 210 -11.08 17.59 3.77
N ASN A 211 -11.03 16.63 4.70
CA ASN A 211 -9.80 16.08 5.25
C ASN A 211 -9.32 14.84 4.49
N PHE A 212 -10.04 14.39 3.46
CA PHE A 212 -9.64 13.21 2.69
C PHE A 212 -8.29 13.41 1.99
N LYS A 213 -7.46 12.37 2.00
CA LYS A 213 -6.13 12.37 1.38
C LYS A 213 -6.02 11.20 0.40
N THR A 214 -6.00 11.50 -0.90
CA THR A 214 -5.93 10.49 -1.96
C THR A 214 -4.65 9.65 -1.90
N PHE A 215 -3.51 10.24 -1.54
CA PHE A 215 -2.28 9.50 -1.37
C PHE A 215 -2.39 8.44 -0.26
N GLU A 216 -3.08 8.74 0.86
CA GLU A 216 -3.33 7.77 1.92
C GLU A 216 -4.20 6.60 1.45
N ALA A 217 -5.15 6.84 0.53
CA ALA A 217 -5.97 5.80 -0.07
C ALA A 217 -5.17 4.92 -1.06
N ALA A 218 -4.26 5.52 -1.82
CA ALA A 218 -3.46 4.84 -2.83
C ALA A 218 -2.31 4.01 -2.25
N TYR A 219 -1.65 4.53 -1.22
CA TYR A 219 -0.37 4.01 -0.75
C TYR A 219 -0.38 2.57 -0.23
N PRO A 220 -1.41 2.10 0.51
CA PRO A 220 -1.46 0.72 0.98
C PRO A 220 -1.43 -0.31 -0.15
N TYR A 221 -2.11 -0.04 -1.27
CA TYR A 221 -2.07 -0.91 -2.43
C TYR A 221 -0.67 -0.94 -3.06
N VAL A 222 -0.08 0.25 -3.28
CA VAL A 222 1.29 0.39 -3.81
C VAL A 222 2.29 -0.37 -2.94
N PHE A 223 2.22 -0.19 -1.62
CA PHE A 223 3.06 -0.88 -0.65
C PHE A 223 2.90 -2.41 -0.73
N GLN A 224 1.67 -2.91 -0.71
CA GLN A 224 1.39 -4.34 -0.79
C GLN A 224 1.94 -4.93 -2.08
N LYS A 225 1.76 -4.25 -3.21
CA LYS A 225 2.29 -4.65 -4.50
C LYS A 225 3.82 -4.69 -4.49
N LEU A 226 4.47 -3.68 -3.91
CA LEU A 226 5.93 -3.60 -3.81
C LEU A 226 6.55 -4.71 -2.96
N LEU A 227 5.83 -5.20 -1.94
CA LEU A 227 6.30 -6.32 -1.11
C LEU A 227 6.05 -7.70 -1.72
N THR A 228 4.90 -7.87 -2.38
CA THR A 228 4.45 -9.17 -2.89
C THR A 228 5.06 -9.50 -4.25
N GLU A 229 5.30 -8.50 -5.08
CA GLU A 229 5.79 -8.71 -6.44
C GLU A 229 7.32 -8.68 -6.52
N ASN A 230 7.91 -9.85 -6.71
CA ASN A 230 9.36 -10.01 -6.80
C ASN A 230 9.89 -9.76 -8.23
N SER A 231 9.65 -8.57 -8.77
CA SER A 231 10.21 -8.15 -10.07
C SER A 231 11.44 -7.26 -9.91
N THR A 232 12.30 -7.19 -10.92
CA THR A 232 13.47 -6.29 -10.90
C THR A 232 13.06 -4.82 -10.83
N ALA A 233 11.98 -4.42 -11.49
CA ALA A 233 11.45 -3.06 -11.46
C ALA A 233 10.87 -2.71 -10.07
N THR A 234 10.04 -3.60 -9.53
CA THR A 234 9.42 -3.45 -8.20
C THR A 234 10.48 -3.37 -7.10
N ASN A 235 11.51 -4.22 -7.17
CA ASN A 235 12.64 -4.20 -6.25
C ASN A 235 13.44 -2.89 -6.34
N LYS A 236 13.66 -2.34 -7.54
CA LYS A 236 14.33 -1.04 -7.71
C LYS A 236 13.56 0.08 -7.02
N ILE A 237 12.24 0.12 -7.18
CA ILE A 237 11.38 1.11 -6.53
C ILE A 237 11.48 0.96 -5.01
N LEU A 238 11.30 -0.25 -4.48
CA LEU A 238 11.41 -0.48 -3.04
C LEU A 238 12.80 -0.12 -2.49
N PHE A 239 13.86 -0.47 -3.21
CA PHE A 239 15.23 -0.14 -2.81
C PHE A 239 15.47 1.37 -2.82
N SER A 240 14.89 2.11 -3.77
CA SER A 240 15.02 3.57 -3.81
C SER A 240 14.36 4.27 -2.60
N VAL A 241 13.38 3.63 -1.97
CA VAL A 241 12.74 4.16 -0.75
C VAL A 241 13.58 3.87 0.49
N VAL A 242 14.06 2.64 0.60
CA VAL A 242 14.66 2.13 1.84
C VAL A 242 16.17 2.37 1.88
N LEU A 243 16.82 2.46 0.72
CA LEU A 243 18.25 2.67 0.61
C LEU A 243 18.53 4.05 0.00
N ASN A 244 19.49 4.77 0.58
CA ASN A 244 20.00 5.98 -0.04
C ASN A 244 20.98 5.65 -1.19
N LYS A 245 21.48 6.68 -1.89
CA LYS A 245 22.46 6.51 -2.99
C LYS A 245 23.75 5.79 -2.57
N LYS A 246 24.09 5.80 -1.27
CA LYS A 246 25.25 5.08 -0.69
C LYS A 246 24.91 3.67 -0.21
N LYS A 247 23.70 3.18 -0.49
CA LYS A 247 23.15 1.90 0.01
C LYS A 247 23.05 1.83 1.54
N GLU A 248 22.94 2.98 2.20
CA GLU A 248 22.68 3.07 3.63
C GLU A 248 21.18 2.96 3.87
N PHE A 249 20.81 2.25 4.95
CA PHE A 249 19.43 1.93 5.25
C PHE A 249 18.71 3.09 5.95
N GLN A 250 17.57 3.52 5.40
CA GLN A 250 16.78 4.64 5.90
C GLN A 250 15.58 4.15 6.72
N TRP A 251 15.80 3.85 8.01
CA TRP A 251 14.74 3.33 8.90
C TRP A 251 13.54 4.23 9.04
N GLN A 252 13.76 5.55 9.08
CA GLN A 252 12.67 6.51 9.16
C GLN A 252 11.77 6.40 7.93
N LYS A 253 12.34 6.32 6.72
CA LYS A 253 11.56 6.13 5.49
C LYS A 253 10.88 4.77 5.46
N LEU A 254 11.56 3.69 5.87
CA LEU A 254 10.93 2.37 5.95
C LEU A 254 9.77 2.35 6.96
N ALA A 255 9.94 2.96 8.12
CA ALA A 255 8.91 3.03 9.15
C ALA A 255 7.69 3.83 8.65
N LEU A 256 7.92 4.94 7.96
CA LEU A 256 6.86 5.71 7.31
C LEU A 256 6.19 4.89 6.19
N PHE A 257 7.00 4.20 5.37
CA PHE A 257 6.57 3.34 4.27
C PHE A 257 5.67 2.19 4.78
N ILE A 258 6.08 1.49 5.84
CA ILE A 258 5.30 0.42 6.46
C ILE A 258 4.08 0.97 7.22
N ARG A 259 4.21 2.08 7.95
CA ARG A 259 3.09 2.68 8.70
C ARG A 259 1.96 3.09 7.76
N ALA A 260 2.30 3.75 6.66
CA ALA A 260 1.33 4.12 5.63
C ALA A 260 0.69 2.89 4.99
N GLY A 261 1.43 1.79 4.81
CA GLY A 261 0.90 0.50 4.33
C GLY A 261 0.01 -0.25 5.34
N ALA A 262 0.26 -0.09 6.64
CA ALA A 262 -0.46 -0.79 7.72
C ALA A 262 -1.86 -0.22 8.03
N THR A 263 -2.19 0.98 7.52
CA THR A 263 -3.50 1.64 7.72
C THR A 263 -4.69 0.89 7.12
N ARG A 264 -4.46 -0.18 6.33
CA ARG A 264 -5.51 -1.01 5.74
C ARG A 264 -5.50 -2.44 6.28
N LYS A 265 -6.69 -3.03 6.35
CA LYS A 265 -6.95 -4.47 6.55
C LYS A 265 -6.17 -5.40 5.60
N GLY A 266 -5.54 -4.90 4.54
CA GLY A 266 -4.70 -5.68 3.61
C GLY A 266 -3.52 -6.36 4.30
N LEU A 267 -2.88 -5.68 5.25
CA LEU A 267 -1.80 -6.27 6.03
C LEU A 267 -2.33 -7.33 7.02
N SER A 268 -3.52 -7.08 7.58
CA SER A 268 -4.21 -8.06 8.42
C SER A 268 -4.60 -9.33 7.67
N ARG A 269 -4.64 -9.33 6.33
CA ARG A 269 -4.87 -10.54 5.52
C ARG A 269 -3.60 -11.39 5.37
N ILE A 270 -2.42 -10.77 5.26
CA ILE A 270 -1.11 -11.44 5.34
C ILE A 270 -0.88 -12.00 6.75
N ILE A 271 -1.35 -11.28 7.78
CA ILE A 271 -1.29 -11.71 9.18
C ILE A 271 -2.31 -12.83 9.46
N LYS A 272 -3.55 -12.73 8.97
CA LYS A 272 -4.63 -13.71 9.20
C LYS A 272 -4.41 -15.05 8.51
N THR A 273 -3.61 -15.12 7.44
CA THR A 273 -3.36 -16.39 6.76
C THR A 273 -2.54 -17.39 7.59
N ASN A 274 -1.94 -16.99 8.72
CA ASN A 274 -1.08 -17.87 9.52
C ASN A 274 -1.37 -17.91 11.04
N SER A 275 -2.48 -17.34 11.54
CA SER A 275 -2.85 -17.53 12.95
C SER A 275 -4.34 -17.31 13.21
N GLU A 276 -5.03 -18.38 13.61
CA GLU A 276 -6.22 -18.30 14.46
C GLU A 276 -5.78 -17.76 15.83
N THR A 277 -5.72 -16.44 15.99
CA THR A 277 -5.86 -15.80 17.29
C THR A 277 -6.38 -14.38 17.07
N SER A 278 -7.55 -14.13 17.65
CA SER A 278 -8.27 -12.87 17.67
C SER A 278 -7.44 -11.74 18.28
N LEU A 279 -7.40 -10.58 17.62
CA LEU A 279 -6.97 -9.33 18.21
C LEU A 279 -8.00 -8.25 17.88
N ASP A 280 -9.02 -8.17 18.73
CA ASP A 280 -9.73 -6.93 19.00
C ASP A 280 -8.88 -6.07 19.94
N HIS A 281 -9.03 -4.75 19.82
CA HIS A 281 -8.40 -3.68 20.60
C HIS A 281 -6.98 -3.25 20.20
N VAL A 282 -6.84 -2.01 19.73
CA VAL A 282 -6.44 -0.84 20.55
C VAL A 282 -5.91 0.27 19.64
N SER A 283 -6.56 1.42 19.72
CA SER A 283 -6.02 2.74 19.46
C SER A 283 -5.03 3.16 20.56
N ASN A 284 -3.73 3.30 20.28
CA ASN A 284 -2.89 4.26 21.02
C ASN A 284 -1.52 4.53 20.35
N ARG A 285 -1.18 5.81 20.25
CA ARG A 285 -0.07 6.40 19.46
C ARG A 285 1.37 6.01 19.89
N SER A 286 1.57 5.23 20.96
CA SER A 286 2.91 4.83 21.44
C SER A 286 3.34 3.40 21.08
N ASN A 287 2.45 2.59 20.50
CA ASN A 287 2.73 1.17 20.16
C ASN A 287 3.21 0.96 18.72
N ASN A 288 3.34 2.01 17.92
CA ASN A 288 3.46 1.89 16.46
C ASN A 288 4.82 1.36 15.96
N VAL A 289 5.92 1.61 16.68
CA VAL A 289 7.24 1.02 16.34
C VAL A 289 7.28 -0.47 16.75
N PHE A 290 6.54 -0.82 17.80
CA PHE A 290 6.43 -2.19 18.30
C PHE A 290 5.71 -3.09 17.30
N ASP A 291 4.61 -2.61 16.71
CA ASP A 291 3.90 -3.34 15.66
C ASP A 291 4.75 -3.54 14.42
N LEU A 292 5.55 -2.54 14.04
CA LEU A 292 6.42 -2.55 12.87
C LEU A 292 7.57 -3.55 13.00
N ALA A 293 8.24 -3.56 14.15
CA ALA A 293 9.32 -4.51 14.45
C ALA A 293 8.80 -5.94 14.47
N ASN A 294 7.65 -6.17 15.10
CA ASN A 294 6.97 -7.47 15.09
C ASN A 294 6.55 -7.88 13.68
N LEU A 295 6.10 -6.93 12.86
CA LEU A 295 5.74 -7.18 11.46
C LEU A 295 6.94 -7.65 10.65
N VAL A 296 8.04 -6.91 10.74
CA VAL A 296 9.27 -7.19 10.01
C VAL A 296 9.84 -8.52 10.45
N LEU A 297 9.84 -8.83 11.74
CA LEU A 297 10.29 -10.12 12.29
C LEU A 297 9.40 -11.30 11.90
N ARG A 298 8.10 -11.10 11.70
CA ARG A 298 7.18 -12.15 11.21
C ARG A 298 7.25 -12.34 9.69
N ILE A 299 7.46 -11.26 8.94
CA ILE A 299 7.55 -11.31 7.48
C ILE A 299 8.92 -11.81 7.04
N LEU A 300 10.02 -11.42 7.69
CA LEU A 300 11.38 -11.83 7.31
C LEU A 300 11.56 -13.34 7.10
N PRO A 301 11.06 -14.23 7.98
CA PRO A 301 11.18 -15.68 7.80
C PRO A 301 10.12 -16.28 6.86
N SER A 302 9.08 -15.53 6.49
CA SER A 302 8.00 -16.04 5.62
C SER A 302 8.44 -16.13 4.15
N LYS A 303 7.69 -16.88 3.33
CA LYS A 303 7.91 -16.91 1.86
C LYS A 303 7.77 -15.51 1.24
N ASP A 304 6.86 -14.70 1.78
CA ASP A 304 6.60 -13.33 1.35
C ASP A 304 7.71 -12.33 1.79
N GLY A 305 8.55 -12.73 2.75
CA GLY A 305 9.71 -11.95 3.19
C GLY A 305 10.91 -11.94 2.25
N ALA A 306 10.85 -12.64 1.11
CA ALA A 306 11.98 -12.77 0.19
C ALA A 306 12.50 -11.40 -0.30
N VAL A 307 11.58 -10.46 -0.54
CA VAL A 307 11.91 -9.09 -0.97
C VAL A 307 12.60 -8.32 0.14
N LEU A 308 12.10 -8.39 1.38
CA LEU A 308 12.71 -7.77 2.56
C LEU A 308 14.09 -8.36 2.89
N ARG A 309 14.24 -9.69 2.82
CA ARG A 309 15.55 -10.36 2.99
C ARG A 309 16.54 -9.90 1.93
N ARG A 310 16.13 -9.84 0.67
CA ARG A 310 17.01 -9.35 -0.41
C ARG A 310 17.40 -7.89 -0.17
N LEU A 311 16.46 -7.05 0.27
CA LEU A 311 16.74 -5.66 0.61
C LEU A 311 17.83 -5.54 1.68
N LEU A 312 17.71 -6.32 2.77
CA LEU A 312 18.71 -6.38 3.82
C LEU A 312 20.07 -6.85 3.28
N MET A 313 20.10 -7.87 2.43
CA MET A 313 21.34 -8.37 1.82
C MET A 313 21.99 -7.39 0.85
N THR A 314 21.23 -6.47 0.25
CA THR A 314 21.77 -5.42 -0.62
C THR A 314 22.25 -4.17 0.10
N ALA A 315 21.87 -3.98 1.37
CA ALA A 315 22.26 -2.84 2.16
C ALA A 315 23.72 -2.94 2.63
N ASN A 316 24.38 -1.81 2.81
CA ASN A 316 25.75 -1.78 3.32
C ASN A 316 25.80 -2.35 4.75
N GLY A 317 26.54 -3.43 4.97
CA GLY A 317 26.65 -4.11 6.26
C GLY A 317 27.03 -3.18 7.43
N ALA A 318 27.93 -2.21 7.20
CA ALA A 318 28.29 -1.22 8.22
C ALA A 318 27.12 -0.31 8.59
N SER A 319 26.34 0.14 7.60
CA SER A 319 25.14 0.95 7.81
C SER A 319 24.05 0.13 8.51
N LEU A 320 23.90 -1.14 8.14
CA LEU A 320 22.93 -2.08 8.72
C LEU A 320 23.24 -2.39 10.19
N ILE A 321 24.51 -2.60 10.52
CA ILE A 321 24.97 -2.80 11.90
C ILE A 321 24.80 -1.52 12.72
N GLN A 322 25.23 -0.37 12.19
CA GLN A 322 25.07 0.93 12.85
C GLN A 322 23.60 1.26 13.09
N ALA A 323 22.75 0.93 12.12
CA ALA A 323 21.31 0.99 12.21
C ALA A 323 20.73 0.13 13.34
N VAL A 324 21.10 -1.16 13.37
CA VAL A 324 20.64 -2.09 14.40
C VAL A 324 21.13 -1.68 15.79
N ILE A 325 22.28 -1.00 15.90
CA ILE A 325 22.87 -0.51 17.16
C ILE A 325 22.31 0.86 17.58
N SER A 326 21.65 1.61 16.68
CA SER A 326 21.09 2.93 16.97
C SER A 326 20.14 2.94 18.18
N LYS A 327 19.97 4.11 18.82
CA LYS A 327 19.03 4.28 19.95
C LYS A 327 17.59 3.97 19.52
N GLU A 328 17.25 4.27 18.27
CA GLU A 328 15.95 4.01 17.65
C GLU A 328 15.67 2.50 17.51
N ALA A 329 16.70 1.70 17.24
CA ALA A 329 16.59 0.26 17.09
C ALA A 329 16.60 -0.53 18.42
N LYS A 330 16.65 0.13 19.59
CA LYS A 330 16.65 -0.56 20.90
C LYS A 330 15.46 -1.52 21.05
N VAL A 331 14.29 -1.09 20.62
CA VAL A 331 13.05 -1.87 20.66
C VAL A 331 13.09 -3.02 19.66
N PHE A 332 13.58 -2.76 18.44
CA PHE A 332 13.79 -3.80 17.43
C PHE A 332 14.74 -4.89 17.93
N ARG A 333 15.87 -4.52 18.55
CA ARG A 333 16.81 -5.47 19.18
C ARG A 333 16.15 -6.33 20.25
N GLN A 334 15.36 -5.73 21.15
CA GLN A 334 14.65 -6.49 22.19
C GLN A 334 13.69 -7.53 21.59
N GLN A 335 12.96 -7.17 20.53
CA GLN A 335 12.05 -8.11 19.86
C GLN A 335 12.80 -9.18 19.06
N CYS A 336 13.92 -8.85 18.41
CA CYS A 336 14.79 -9.85 17.79
C CYS A 336 15.29 -10.85 18.84
N CYS A 337 15.75 -10.37 19.99
CA CYS A 337 16.21 -11.22 21.08
C CYS A 337 15.08 -12.10 21.63
N MET A 338 13.85 -11.57 21.76
CA MET A 338 12.69 -12.37 22.16
C MET A 338 12.34 -13.44 21.12
N ALA A 339 12.26 -13.08 19.83
CA ALA A 339 11.98 -14.03 18.76
C ALA A 339 13.05 -15.13 18.66
N ILE A 340 14.33 -14.76 18.81
CA ILE A 340 15.44 -15.71 18.88
C ILE A 340 15.31 -16.59 20.13
N ALA A 341 14.96 -16.02 21.28
CA ALA A 341 14.73 -16.79 22.50
C ALA A 341 13.55 -17.76 22.38
N ASP A 342 12.46 -17.36 21.71
CA ASP A 342 11.30 -18.22 21.45
C ASP A 342 11.64 -19.34 20.47
N ILE A 343 12.41 -19.03 19.41
CA ILE A 343 12.91 -20.05 18.47
C ILE A 343 13.86 -21.02 19.18
N LEU A 344 14.79 -20.51 19.99
CA LEU A 344 15.69 -21.34 20.80
C LEU A 344 14.91 -22.16 21.83
N TYR A 345 13.89 -21.60 22.46
CA TYR A 345 13.01 -22.31 23.38
C TYR A 345 12.26 -23.43 22.68
N LEU A 346 11.66 -23.16 21.52
CA LEU A 346 10.99 -24.18 20.70
C LEU A 346 11.98 -25.24 20.21
N TRP A 347 13.21 -24.86 19.88
CA TRP A 347 14.25 -25.79 19.45
C TRP A 347 14.71 -26.68 20.62
N ILE A 348 14.95 -26.10 21.79
CA ILE A 348 15.28 -26.79 23.03
C ILE A 348 14.13 -27.72 23.45
N PHE A 349 12.89 -27.26 23.36
CA PHE A 349 11.69 -28.04 23.67
C PHE A 349 11.51 -29.22 22.69
N LYS A 350 11.74 -28.99 21.40
CA LYS A 350 11.68 -30.03 20.35
C LYS A 350 12.86 -31.00 20.44
N ALA A 351 14.03 -30.54 20.90
CA ALA A 351 15.22 -31.36 21.12
C ALA A 351 15.18 -32.17 22.43
N LEU A 352 14.49 -31.67 23.46
CA LEU A 352 14.34 -32.34 24.75
C LEU A 352 13.16 -33.34 24.80
N GLY A 353 12.32 -33.40 23.76
CA GLY A 353 11.32 -34.45 23.60
C GLY A 353 10.01 -34.25 24.38
N GLN A 354 8.96 -34.85 23.84
CA GLN A 354 7.54 -34.75 24.19
C GLN A 354 7.12 -35.34 25.56
N ASP A 355 7.98 -35.34 26.59
CA ASP A 355 7.64 -35.93 27.91
C ASP A 355 7.57 -34.91 29.06
N VAL A 356 7.28 -33.63 28.77
CA VAL A 356 7.03 -32.63 29.82
C VAL A 356 5.59 -32.14 29.75
N THR A 357 4.70 -32.79 30.50
CA THR A 357 3.39 -32.23 30.85
C THR A 357 3.61 -31.09 31.85
N THR A 358 3.59 -29.85 31.38
CA THR A 358 3.53 -28.69 32.28
C THR A 358 2.08 -28.45 32.69
N THR A 359 1.72 -28.83 33.92
CA THR A 359 0.53 -28.28 34.59
C THR A 359 0.83 -26.83 35.00
N HIS A 360 -0.02 -25.91 34.56
CA HIS A 360 0.02 -24.51 34.96
C HIS A 360 -0.23 -24.40 36.48
N SER A 361 0.76 -23.94 37.24
CA SER A 361 0.55 -23.24 38.50
C SER A 361 1.80 -22.42 38.86
N GLY A 362 1.59 -21.30 39.54
CA GLY A 362 2.50 -20.18 39.65
C GLY A 362 3.90 -20.45 40.21
N SER A 363 4.85 -19.65 39.72
CA SER A 363 6.08 -19.19 40.39
C SER A 363 6.86 -20.23 41.21
N ARG A 364 7.47 -21.22 40.54
CA ARG A 364 8.82 -21.79 40.76
C ARG A 364 8.93 -23.12 40.01
N VAL A 365 9.85 -23.21 39.06
CA VAL A 365 10.12 -24.47 38.33
C VAL A 365 11.26 -25.21 39.04
N ILE A 366 10.96 -26.41 39.54
CA ILE A 366 11.95 -27.40 40.00
C ILE A 366 12.14 -28.41 38.85
N LEU A 367 13.38 -28.60 38.40
CA LEU A 367 13.75 -29.55 37.34
C LEU A 367 13.94 -30.95 37.94
N ALA A 368 13.22 -31.94 37.41
CA ALA A 368 13.52 -33.37 37.61
C ALA A 368 13.75 -34.02 36.23
N ILE A 369 14.91 -34.64 36.04
CA ILE A 369 15.33 -35.25 34.77
C ILE A 369 14.98 -36.74 34.79
N GLY A 370 14.10 -37.18 33.89
CA GLY A 370 13.82 -38.59 33.60
C GLY A 370 14.31 -38.96 32.20
N THR A 371 15.17 -39.97 32.12
CA THR A 371 15.87 -40.43 30.92
C THR A 371 15.02 -41.40 30.09
N ASN A 372 14.84 -41.16 28.78
CA ASN A 372 14.93 -42.24 27.78
C ASN A 372 15.08 -41.72 26.33
N LYS A 373 16.05 -42.31 25.60
CA LYS A 373 16.39 -41.99 24.20
C LYS A 373 15.47 -42.78 23.24
N LYS A 374 14.97 -42.12 22.18
CA LYS A 374 14.72 -42.77 20.88
C LYS A 374 14.95 -41.81 19.72
N VAL A 375 15.74 -42.28 18.76
CA VAL A 375 16.12 -41.62 17.50
C VAL A 375 14.97 -41.79 16.50
N LEU A 376 14.53 -40.72 15.84
CA LEU A 376 13.82 -40.80 14.56
C LEU A 376 14.16 -39.62 13.63
N SER A 377 14.24 -40.00 12.37
CA SER A 377 14.93 -39.41 11.23
C SER A 377 14.21 -38.28 10.49
N SER A 378 15.03 -37.38 9.94
CA SER A 378 14.87 -36.57 8.72
C SER A 378 13.46 -36.30 8.15
N SER A 379 13.05 -35.05 8.18
CA SER A 379 12.11 -34.46 7.20
C SER A 379 12.48 -33.01 6.93
N SER A 380 12.49 -32.65 5.64
CA SER A 380 12.52 -31.36 4.91
C SER A 380 12.79 -30.00 5.59
N ASP A 381 12.60 -29.84 6.90
CA ASP A 381 12.83 -28.59 7.65
C ASP A 381 14.31 -28.22 7.75
N TYR A 382 15.22 -29.19 7.65
CA TYR A 382 16.66 -28.96 7.71
C TYR A 382 17.20 -28.17 6.52
N GLN A 383 16.57 -28.24 5.33
CA GLN A 383 17.02 -27.46 4.18
C GLN A 383 16.68 -25.97 4.29
N ASN A 384 15.54 -25.62 4.88
CA ASN A 384 15.19 -24.22 5.15
C ASN A 384 16.07 -23.64 6.27
N LEU A 385 16.46 -24.45 7.26
CA LEU A 385 17.35 -24.03 8.34
C LEU A 385 18.81 -23.85 7.90
N TYR A 386 19.34 -24.71 7.02
CA TYR A 386 20.69 -24.54 6.47
C TYR A 386 20.84 -23.23 5.68
N MET A 387 19.75 -22.73 5.08
CA MET A 387 19.74 -21.44 4.38
C MET A 387 19.79 -20.25 5.34
N ILE A 388 19.19 -20.38 6.54
CA ILE A 388 19.20 -19.36 7.59
C ILE A 388 20.58 -19.25 8.26
N MET A 389 21.29 -20.36 8.44
CA MET A 389 22.65 -20.34 9.01
C MET A 389 23.71 -19.80 8.06
N ASN A 390 23.53 -19.90 6.74
CA ASN A 390 24.44 -19.29 5.76
C ASN A 390 24.21 -17.77 5.54
N LEU A 391 23.27 -17.18 6.27
CA LEU A 391 22.95 -15.74 6.23
C LEU A 391 23.55 -14.95 7.40
N PHE A 392 24.25 -15.60 8.33
CA PHE A 392 24.90 -14.98 9.49
C PHE A 392 26.42 -15.04 9.39
#